data_AF-A0A2E7SVW6-F1
#
_entry.id   AF-A0A2E7SVW6-F1
#
_cell.length_a   1.000
_cell.length_b   1.000
_cell.length_c   1.000
_cell.angle_alpha   90.00
_cell.angle_beta   90.00
_cell.angle_gamma   90.00
#
_symmetry.space_group_name_H-M   'P 1'
#
loop_
_entity.id
_entity.type
_entity.pdbx_description
1 polymer ?
#
loop_
_entity_poly.entity_id
_entity_poly.type
_entity_poly.pdbx_seq_one_letter_code
_entity_poly.pdbx_strand_id
1 'polypeptide(L)'
;MNLIRILIAVVLFSTIYSDIHAGSLKGSVRFDGKPPKKKKLRMDADPVCGSAHSGPVFSESFKVNSDGDLADCLVWLRNVKYSGGVPKEPVVIDQKGCVYIPH
;
A
#
# COMPACT_ATOMS: atom_id res chain seq x y z
N MET A 1 33.89 13.93 -44.11
CA MET A 1 32.59 14.00 -43.39
C MET A 1 32.66 15.18 -42.45
N ASN A 2 31.99 16.29 -42.79
CA ASN A 2 32.28 17.60 -42.20
C ASN A 2 31.90 17.65 -40.72
N LEU A 3 32.78 18.20 -39.89
CA LEU A 3 32.63 18.35 -38.44
C LEU A 3 31.27 18.94 -38.03
N ILE A 4 30.75 19.87 -38.86
CA ILE A 4 29.43 20.49 -38.71
C ILE A 4 28.28 19.48 -38.81
N ARG A 5 28.37 18.48 -39.70
CA ARG A 5 27.34 17.43 -39.84
C ARG A 5 27.33 16.49 -38.63
N ILE A 6 28.50 16.24 -38.04
CA ILE A 6 28.64 15.42 -36.83
C ILE A 6 28.07 16.18 -35.62
N LEU A 7 28.36 17.47 -35.49
CA LEU A 7 27.82 18.34 -34.44
C LEU A 7 26.29 18.43 -34.48
N ILE A 8 25.70 18.60 -35.68
CA ILE A 8 24.23 18.64 -35.85
C ILE A 8 23.59 17.30 -35.48
N ALA A 9 24.21 16.17 -35.85
CA ALA A 9 23.71 14.84 -35.52
C ALA A 9 23.76 14.56 -34.00
N VAL A 10 24.80 15.01 -33.30
CA VAL A 10 24.94 14.85 -31.84
C VAL A 10 23.89 15.68 -31.08
N VAL A 11 23.63 16.92 -31.51
CA VAL A 11 22.62 17.79 -30.88
C VAL A 11 21.20 17.26 -31.10
N LEU A 12 20.90 16.71 -32.28
CA LEU A 12 19.61 16.07 -32.56
C LEU A 12 19.42 14.75 -31.79
N PHE A 13 20.50 14.05 -31.45
CA PHE A 13 20.45 12.82 -30.67
C PHE A 13 20.35 13.09 -29.15
N SER A 14 20.79 14.26 -28.67
CA SER A 14 20.69 14.62 -27.25
C SER A 14 19.29 15.08 -26.82
N THR A 15 18.45 15.55 -27.74
CA THR A 15 17.10 16.09 -27.43
C THR A 15 16.01 15.02 -27.28
N ILE A 16 16.34 13.74 -27.49
CA ILE A 16 15.42 12.59 -27.34
C ILE A 16 15.62 11.83 -26.01
N TYR A 17 16.42 12.35 -25.09
CA TYR A 17 16.45 11.88 -23.70
C TYR A 17 15.21 12.38 -22.96
N SER A 18 14.07 11.77 -23.25
CA SER A 18 12.85 11.93 -22.46
C SER A 18 13.10 11.37 -21.06
N ASP A 19 12.98 12.21 -20.04
CA ASP A 19 13.08 11.83 -18.63
C ASP A 19 11.99 10.83 -18.24
N ILE A 20 12.30 9.53 -18.29
CA ILE A 20 11.59 8.51 -17.53
C ILE A 20 12.20 8.51 -16.11
N HIS A 21 11.95 9.58 -15.36
CA HIS A 21 12.24 9.58 -13.93
C HIS A 21 11.02 9.00 -13.20
N ALA A 22 10.96 7.67 -13.14
CA ALA A 22 10.07 6.98 -12.21
C ALA A 22 10.58 7.25 -10.78
N GLY A 23 9.96 8.20 -10.09
CA GLY A 23 10.27 8.46 -8.69
C GLY A 23 9.75 7.33 -7.79
N SER A 24 10.60 6.81 -6.91
CA SER A 24 10.16 5.87 -5.87
C SER A 24 9.83 6.62 -4.57
N LEU A 25 8.66 6.38 -4.01
CA LEU A 25 8.33 6.79 -2.64
C LEU A 25 8.62 5.62 -1.69
N LYS A 26 9.48 5.84 -0.70
CA LYS A 26 9.79 4.86 0.36
C LYS A 26 9.70 5.55 1.72
N GLY A 27 9.14 4.85 2.70
CA GLY A 27 9.03 5.35 4.08
C GLY A 27 8.23 4.39 4.96
N SER A 28 8.10 4.73 6.24
CA SER A 28 7.22 4.07 7.18
C SER A 28 6.19 5.05 7.74
N VAL A 29 5.01 4.55 8.09
CA VAL A 29 3.97 5.35 8.75
C VAL A 29 3.98 4.98 10.23
N ARG A 30 4.37 5.94 11.08
CA ARG A 30 4.48 5.75 12.52
C ARG A 30 3.37 6.51 13.24
N PHE A 31 2.79 5.86 14.24
CA PHE A 31 1.89 6.51 15.18
C PHE A 31 2.68 7.18 16.29
N ASP A 32 2.55 8.50 16.40
CA ASP A 32 3.13 9.27 17.49
C ASP A 32 2.13 9.36 18.65
N GLY A 33 2.31 8.49 19.63
CA GLY A 33 1.50 8.46 20.85
C GLY A 33 1.32 7.07 21.43
N LYS A 34 0.50 6.99 22.49
CA LYS A 34 0.16 5.71 23.13
C LYS A 34 -0.97 5.03 22.36
N PRO A 35 -0.76 3.82 21.81
CA PRO A 35 -1.81 3.11 21.08
C PRO A 35 -3.04 2.84 21.96
N PRO A 36 -4.25 2.87 21.39
CA PRO A 36 -5.44 2.43 22.10
C PRO A 36 -5.30 0.96 22.50
N LYS A 37 -5.89 0.60 23.65
CA LYS A 37 -5.94 -0.80 24.07
C LYS A 37 -6.74 -1.62 23.05
N LYS A 38 -6.21 -2.77 22.65
CA LYS A 38 -6.89 -3.72 21.78
C LYS A 38 -8.21 -4.15 22.42
N LYS A 39 -9.32 -3.92 21.71
CA LYS A 39 -10.66 -4.35 22.14
C LYS A 39 -10.87 -5.80 21.72
N LYS A 40 -11.34 -6.65 22.63
CA LYS A 40 -11.73 -8.03 22.27
C LYS A 40 -12.98 -7.98 21.39
N LEU A 41 -13.00 -8.76 20.32
CA LEU A 41 -14.19 -8.97 19.50
C LEU A 41 -15.09 -10.03 20.13
N ARG A 42 -16.40 -9.79 20.04
CA ARG A 42 -17.40 -10.76 20.47
C ARG A 42 -17.67 -11.76 19.35
N MET A 43 -16.97 -12.89 19.42
CA MET A 43 -17.15 -14.00 18.47
C MET A 43 -18.19 -15.03 18.95
N ASP A 44 -18.75 -14.83 20.14
CA ASP A 44 -19.71 -15.73 20.77
C ASP A 44 -21.16 -15.54 20.30
N ALA A 45 -21.43 -14.52 19.47
CA ALA A 45 -22.74 -14.28 18.89
C ALA A 45 -23.12 -15.34 17.83
N ASP A 46 -22.13 -15.96 17.18
CA ASP A 46 -22.29 -17.05 16.24
C ASP A 46 -21.37 -18.22 16.66
N PRO A 47 -21.92 -19.42 16.95
CA PRO A 47 -21.12 -20.59 17.34
C PRO A 47 -20.03 -20.98 16.34
N VAL A 48 -20.23 -20.74 15.04
CA VAL A 48 -19.23 -21.02 14.00
C VAL A 48 -18.05 -20.06 14.15
N CYS A 49 -18.31 -18.79 14.40
CA CYS A 49 -17.26 -17.81 14.67
C CYS A 49 -16.50 -18.17 15.95
N GLY A 50 -17.18 -18.49 17.04
CA GLY A 50 -16.55 -18.82 18.32
C GLY A 50 -15.69 -20.09 18.26
N SER A 51 -16.19 -21.14 17.59
CA SER A 51 -15.47 -22.42 17.45
C SER A 51 -14.29 -22.37 16.47
N ALA A 52 -14.26 -21.39 15.58
CA ALA A 52 -13.17 -21.21 14.61
C ALA A 52 -11.87 -20.68 15.23
N HIS A 53 -11.87 -20.25 16.50
CA HIS A 53 -10.70 -19.68 17.18
C HIS A 53 -10.38 -20.41 18.48
N SER A 54 -9.10 -20.69 18.73
CA SER A 54 -8.61 -21.28 19.98
C SER A 54 -8.43 -20.27 21.12
N GLY A 55 -8.57 -18.98 20.83
CA GLY A 55 -8.30 -17.90 21.77
C GLY A 55 -9.08 -16.62 21.47
N PRO A 56 -8.88 -15.56 22.28
CA PRO A 56 -9.56 -14.29 22.08
C PRO A 56 -9.12 -13.65 20.76
N VAL A 57 -10.10 -13.25 19.94
CA VAL A 57 -9.88 -12.40 18.77
C VAL A 57 -9.99 -10.93 19.18
N PHE A 58 -9.11 -10.09 18.63
CA PHE A 58 -9.08 -8.66 18.93
C PHE A 58 -9.40 -7.82 17.70
N SER A 59 -9.95 -6.63 17.93
CA SER A 59 -10.24 -5.66 16.88
C SER A 59 -8.96 -5.24 16.18
N GLU A 60 -8.98 -5.33 14.86
CA GLU A 60 -7.91 -4.89 13.97
C GLU A 60 -8.04 -3.43 13.54
N SER A 61 -9.01 -2.70 14.08
CA SER A 61 -9.27 -1.28 13.79
C SER A 61 -8.07 -0.35 14.05
N PHE A 62 -7.07 -0.80 14.80
CA PHE A 62 -5.83 -0.05 15.04
C PHE A 62 -4.67 -1.02 15.25
N LYS A 63 -3.96 -1.34 14.17
CA LYS A 63 -2.82 -2.25 14.16
C LYS A 63 -1.51 -1.48 14.13
N VAL A 64 -0.80 -1.55 15.25
CA VAL A 64 0.52 -0.95 15.43
C VAL A 64 1.45 -1.98 16.07
N ASN A 65 2.71 -2.02 15.62
CA ASN A 65 3.75 -2.89 16.20
C ASN A 65 4.34 -2.27 17.48
N SER A 66 5.32 -2.95 18.09
CA SER A 66 6.03 -2.46 19.28
C SER A 66 6.84 -1.19 19.02
N ASP A 67 7.25 -0.96 17.77
CA ASP A 67 8.07 0.17 17.35
C ASP A 67 7.22 1.39 16.95
N GLY A 68 5.88 1.27 16.99
CA GLY A 68 4.96 2.34 16.65
C GLY A 68 4.60 2.41 15.15
N ASP A 69 5.04 1.47 14.32
CA ASP A 69 4.65 1.43 12.91
C ASP A 69 3.24 0.89 12.73
N LEU A 70 2.45 1.55 11.88
CA LEU A 70 1.11 1.11 11.50
C LEU A 70 1.19 0.03 10.42
N ALA A 71 0.43 -1.06 10.58
CA ALA A 71 0.43 -2.18 9.65
C ALA A 71 -0.35 -1.87 8.36
N ASP A 72 -1.58 -1.36 8.50
CA ASP A 72 -2.52 -1.16 7.39
C ASP A 72 -2.72 0.35 7.18
N CYS A 73 -2.18 0.89 6.07
CA CYS A 73 -2.17 2.33 5.77
C CYS A 73 -2.55 2.63 4.32
N LEU A 74 -3.48 3.57 4.12
CA LEU A 74 -3.79 4.11 2.80
C LEU A 74 -2.93 5.37 2.55
N VAL A 75 -2.06 5.31 1.55
CA VAL A 75 -1.26 6.46 1.10
C VAL A 75 -1.94 7.08 -0.11
N TRP A 76 -2.32 8.35 -0.01
CA TRP A 76 -2.94 9.09 -1.10
C TRP A 76 -2.01 10.20 -1.59
N LEU A 77 -1.70 10.18 -2.89
CA LEU A 77 -0.86 11.18 -3.55
C LEU A 77 -1.76 12.23 -4.22
N ARG A 78 -1.50 13.51 -3.91
CA ARG A 78 -2.20 14.64 -4.52
C ARG A 78 -1.38 15.24 -5.67
N ASN A 79 -2.07 15.83 -6.63
CA ASN A 79 -1.48 16.58 -7.74
C ASN A 79 -0.49 15.77 -8.60
N VAL A 80 -0.69 14.45 -8.69
CA VAL A 80 0.08 13.56 -9.55
C VAL A 80 -0.67 13.28 -10.84
N LYS A 81 0.03 13.26 -11.98
CA LYS A 81 -0.54 12.76 -13.24
C LYS A 81 -0.45 11.23 -13.23
N TYR A 82 -1.59 10.56 -13.19
CA TYR A 82 -1.69 9.12 -13.31
C TYR A 82 -2.53 8.78 -14.54
N SER A 83 -1.93 8.06 -15.49
CA SER A 83 -2.59 7.58 -16.72
C SER A 83 -2.88 6.08 -16.69
N GLY A 84 -2.59 5.40 -15.57
CA GLY A 84 -2.99 4.02 -15.38
C GLY A 84 -4.51 3.92 -15.20
N GLY A 85 -5.10 2.85 -15.73
CA GLY A 85 -6.51 2.58 -15.53
C GLY A 85 -6.80 2.06 -14.11
N VAL A 86 -8.09 1.91 -13.80
CA VAL A 86 -8.51 1.15 -12.61
C VAL A 86 -8.16 -0.34 -12.85
N PRO A 87 -7.55 -1.04 -11.87
CA PRO A 87 -7.35 -2.48 -11.96
C PRO A 87 -8.68 -3.19 -12.27
N LYS A 88 -8.67 -4.11 -13.24
CA LYS A 88 -9.90 -4.80 -13.68
C LYS A 88 -10.07 -6.15 -13.01
N GLU A 89 -8.98 -6.69 -12.51
CA GLU A 89 -8.93 -7.95 -11.80
C GLU A 89 -9.63 -7.77 -10.45
N PRO A 90 -10.71 -8.51 -10.17
CA PRO A 90 -11.35 -8.46 -8.86
C PRO A 90 -10.41 -9.06 -7.82
N VAL A 91 -10.36 -8.42 -6.65
CA VAL A 91 -9.73 -9.00 -5.46
C VAL A 91 -10.78 -9.80 -4.70
N VAL A 92 -10.46 -11.05 -4.40
CA VAL A 92 -11.31 -11.89 -3.55
C VAL A 92 -10.96 -11.62 -2.09
N ILE A 93 -11.99 -11.30 -1.29
CA ILE A 93 -11.89 -11.18 0.15
C ILE A 93 -12.61 -12.38 0.76
N ASP A 94 -11.84 -13.27 1.39
CA ASP A 94 -12.33 -14.45 2.07
C ASP A 94 -12.74 -14.12 3.50
N GLN A 95 -13.83 -14.71 3.97
CA GLN A 95 -14.18 -14.71 5.39
C GLN A 95 -13.75 -16.03 6.04
N LYS A 96 -12.72 -16.01 6.88
CA LYS A 96 -12.22 -17.19 7.62
C LYS A 96 -12.31 -16.93 9.12
N GLY A 97 -13.03 -17.79 9.83
CA GLY A 97 -13.31 -17.59 11.25
C GLY A 97 -13.94 -16.22 11.54
N CYS A 98 -14.81 -15.75 10.63
CA CYS A 98 -15.46 -14.44 10.76
C CYS A 98 -14.52 -13.22 10.73
N VAL A 99 -13.30 -13.42 10.21
CA VAL A 99 -12.35 -12.35 9.87
C VAL A 99 -12.16 -12.32 8.36
N TYR A 100 -12.16 -11.12 7.77
CA TYR A 100 -11.98 -10.93 6.33
C TYR A 100 -10.51 -10.74 5.97
N ILE A 101 -10.02 -11.50 4.99
CA ILE A 101 -8.64 -11.42 4.48
C ILE A 101 -8.62 -11.53 2.94
N PRO A 102 -7.68 -10.87 2.23
CA PRO A 102 -6.67 -9.96 2.74
C PRO A 102 -7.25 -8.63 3.25
N HIS A 103 -6.44 -7.89 4.02
CA HIS A 103 -6.71 -6.50 4.43
C HIS A 103 -6.08 -5.51 3.45
#